data_AF-A0AAN8APX1-F1
#
_entry.id   AF-A0AAN8APX1-F1
#
_cell.length_a   1.000
_cell.length_b   1.000
_cell.length_c   1.000
_cell.angle_alpha   90.00
_cell.angle_beta   90.00
_cell.angle_gamma   90.00
#
_symmetry.space_group_name_H-M   'P 1'
#
loop_
_entity.id
_entity.type
_entity.pdbx_description
1 polymer ?
#
loop_
_entity_poly.entity_id
_entity_poly.type
_entity_poly.pdbx_seq_one_letter_code
_entity_poly.pdbx_strand_id
1 'polypeptide(L)'
;MSKNEELSECQRKLLSAILALLGTDSAADDSQCGLPVHLNAAHLLVSAMEEMPDETLSLLSESQPDFLEAFNTLMNRLKKNSEPLSIQCLPVFLQDNQAFQQAEQLLSSANVALKRDSDRLWSETGSEAGVLPLILSLCIHGLALLCKGQK
;
A
#
# COMPACT_ATOMS: atom_id res chain seq x y z
N MET A 1 21.41 -31.53 -1.00
CA MET A 1 21.95 -30.85 -2.19
C MET A 1 20.96 -29.78 -2.60
N SER A 2 21.22 -28.52 -2.22
CA SER A 2 20.33 -27.39 -2.49
C SER A 2 20.51 -26.93 -3.93
N LYS A 3 19.43 -26.92 -4.71
CA LYS A 3 19.40 -26.33 -6.06
C LYS A 3 19.51 -24.82 -5.91
N ASN A 4 20.62 -24.26 -6.39
CA ASN A 4 20.79 -22.83 -6.54
C ASN A 4 19.91 -22.42 -7.74
N GLU A 5 18.80 -21.72 -7.51
CA GLU A 5 17.99 -21.17 -8.60
C GLU A 5 18.78 -20.04 -9.27
N GLU A 6 19.40 -20.36 -10.41
CA GLU A 6 20.08 -19.37 -11.23
C GLU A 6 19.06 -18.37 -11.79
N LEU A 7 19.17 -17.11 -11.36
CA LEU A 7 18.34 -16.01 -11.86
C LEU A 7 18.38 -15.94 -13.39
N SER A 8 17.22 -15.68 -14.01
CA SER A 8 17.08 -15.50 -15.45
C SER A 8 17.90 -14.31 -15.96
N GLU A 9 18.36 -14.35 -17.22
CA GLU A 9 19.15 -13.27 -17.84
C GLU A 9 18.42 -11.91 -17.78
N CYS A 10 17.08 -11.89 -17.89
CA CYS A 10 16.27 -10.68 -17.72
C CYS A 10 16.32 -10.14 -16.28
N GLN A 11 16.30 -11.01 -15.28
CA GLN A 11 16.43 -10.61 -13.87
C GLN A 11 17.83 -10.08 -13.58
N ARG A 12 18.88 -10.70 -14.15
CA ARG A 12 20.26 -10.19 -14.02
C ARG A 12 20.41 -8.82 -14.66
N LYS A 13 19.82 -8.60 -15.85
CA LYS A 13 19.81 -7.29 -16.52
C LYS A 13 19.06 -6.25 -15.69
N LEU A 14 17.89 -6.59 -15.17
CA LEU A 14 17.12 -5.71 -14.28
C LEU A 14 17.91 -5.37 -13.00
N LEU A 15 18.48 -6.36 -12.33
CA LEU A 15 19.31 -6.15 -11.14
C LEU A 15 20.57 -5.34 -11.46
N SER A 16 21.20 -5.56 -12.61
CA SER A 16 22.35 -4.76 -13.04
C SER A 16 21.98 -3.30 -13.34
N ALA A 17 20.79 -3.06 -13.90
CA ALA A 17 20.29 -1.70 -14.11
C ALA A 17 19.96 -1.00 -12.80
N ILE A 18 19.38 -1.73 -11.83
CA ILE A 18 19.14 -1.24 -10.46
C ILE A 18 20.48 -0.92 -9.77
N LEU A 19 21.46 -1.82 -9.85
CA LEU A 19 22.81 -1.63 -9.28
C LEU A 19 23.58 -0.48 -9.95
N ALA A 20 23.43 -0.28 -11.25
CA ALA A 20 24.02 0.86 -11.95
C ALA A 20 23.40 2.19 -11.48
N LEU A 21 22.10 2.20 -11.20
CA LEU A 21 21.38 3.32 -10.58
C LEU A 21 21.86 3.61 -9.15
N LEU A 22 22.34 2.60 -8.43
CA LEU A 22 22.90 2.70 -7.07
C LEU A 22 24.36 3.21 -7.07
N GLY A 23 25.03 3.23 -8.22
CA GLY A 23 26.48 3.44 -8.35
C GLY A 23 26.94 4.82 -8.85
N THR A 24 26.08 5.84 -8.85
CA THR A 24 26.42 7.23 -9.25
C THR A 24 25.95 8.15 -8.11
N ASP A 25 26.82 8.85 -7.35
CA ASP A 25 27.90 9.72 -7.82
C ASP A 25 29.18 9.60 -6.96
N SER A 26 30.32 9.39 -7.63
CA SER A 26 31.61 9.88 -7.13
C SER A 26 31.96 11.14 -7.90
N ALA A 27 31.60 12.30 -7.35
CA ALA A 27 32.49 13.44 -7.16
C ALA A 27 31.71 14.65 -6.62
N ALA A 28 32.15 15.10 -5.45
CA ALA A 28 31.95 16.41 -4.83
C ALA A 28 30.68 16.67 -3.98
N ASP A 29 30.98 16.88 -2.70
CA ASP A 29 30.36 17.79 -1.73
C ASP A 29 29.14 17.34 -0.92
N ASP A 30 29.19 17.71 0.36
CA ASP A 30 28.28 17.37 1.45
C ASP A 30 26.79 17.32 1.08
N SER A 31 26.19 16.14 1.03
CA SER A 31 24.81 15.85 1.49
C SER A 31 24.41 14.43 1.07
N GLN A 32 24.01 13.62 2.06
CA GLN A 32 23.20 12.39 1.94
C GLN A 32 23.47 11.52 0.71
N CYS A 33 24.16 10.39 0.92
CA CYS A 33 24.25 9.26 0.00
C CYS A 33 22.85 8.86 -0.50
N GLY A 34 22.44 9.46 -1.62
CA GLY A 34 21.05 9.54 -2.04
C GLY A 34 20.75 8.43 -3.01
N LEU A 35 20.20 7.32 -2.50
CA LEU A 35 19.50 6.37 -3.35
C LEU A 35 18.54 7.14 -4.26
N PRO A 36 18.42 6.78 -5.56
CA PRO A 36 17.44 7.39 -6.42
C PRO A 36 16.07 7.37 -5.74
N VAL A 37 15.37 8.51 -5.69
CA VAL A 37 14.15 8.70 -4.87
C VAL A 37 13.10 7.60 -5.12
N HIS A 38 13.00 7.11 -6.35
CA HIS A 38 12.11 6.02 -6.74
C HIS A 38 12.53 4.66 -6.18
N LEU A 39 13.83 4.40 -6.03
CA LEU A 39 14.35 3.18 -5.42
C LEU A 39 14.11 3.21 -3.91
N ASN A 40 14.29 4.37 -3.27
CA ASN A 40 13.92 4.55 -1.86
C ASN A 40 12.40 4.35 -1.66
N ALA A 41 11.56 4.93 -2.53
CA ALA A 41 10.11 4.73 -2.47
C ALA A 41 9.70 3.25 -2.69
N ALA A 42 10.35 2.56 -3.63
CA ALA A 42 10.13 1.14 -3.87
C ALA A 42 10.58 0.29 -2.67
N HIS A 43 11.74 0.56 -2.09
CA HIS A 43 12.23 -0.09 -0.88
C HIS A 43 11.26 0.10 0.27
N LEU A 44 10.81 1.33 0.53
CA LEU A 44 9.82 1.61 1.58
C LEU A 44 8.50 0.86 1.37
N LEU A 45 8.01 0.79 0.13
CA LEU A 45 6.80 0.05 -0.18
C LEU A 45 6.98 -1.46 0.02
N VAL A 46 8.10 -2.03 -0.45
CA VAL A 46 8.41 -3.45 -0.28
C VAL A 46 8.55 -3.80 1.20
N SER A 47 9.34 -3.03 1.96
CA SER A 47 9.47 -3.23 3.41
C SER A 47 8.14 -3.08 4.14
N ALA A 48 7.28 -2.13 3.74
CA ALA A 48 5.95 -2.01 4.31
C ALA A 48 5.09 -3.25 4.01
N MET A 49 5.18 -3.81 2.80
CA MET A 49 4.48 -5.04 2.45
C MET A 49 5.01 -6.26 3.20
N GLU A 50 6.32 -6.35 3.45
CA GLU A 50 6.94 -7.44 4.22
C GLU A 50 6.46 -7.49 5.69
N GLU A 51 6.10 -6.33 6.26
CA GLU A 51 5.57 -6.23 7.63
C GLU A 51 4.06 -6.55 7.73
N MET A 52 3.37 -6.73 6.60
CA MET A 52 1.94 -7.03 6.59
C MET A 52 1.67 -8.53 6.76
N PRO A 53 0.56 -8.92 7.42
CA PRO A 53 0.14 -10.31 7.48
C PRO A 53 -0.13 -10.88 6.07
N ASP A 54 0.20 -12.16 5.86
CA ASP A 54 -0.03 -12.88 4.60
C ASP A 54 -1.47 -12.76 4.10
N GLU A 55 -2.45 -12.81 5.01
CA GLU A 55 -3.86 -12.61 4.68
C GLU A 55 -4.11 -11.24 4.02
N THR A 56 -3.47 -10.19 4.53
CA THR A 56 -3.58 -8.85 3.95
C THR A 56 -2.92 -8.79 2.58
N LEU A 57 -1.74 -9.41 2.43
CA LEU A 57 -1.04 -9.48 1.14
C LEU A 57 -1.85 -10.26 0.10
N SER A 58 -2.53 -11.34 0.49
CA SER A 58 -3.44 -12.09 -0.38
C SER A 58 -4.57 -11.20 -0.87
N LEU A 59 -5.26 -10.50 0.04
CA LEU A 59 -6.35 -9.58 -0.32
C LEU A 59 -5.88 -8.42 -1.21
N LEU A 60 -4.68 -7.87 -0.96
CA LEU A 60 -4.06 -6.85 -1.80
C LEU A 60 -3.73 -7.38 -3.21
N SER A 61 -3.29 -8.64 -3.32
CA SER A 61 -2.95 -9.24 -4.61
C SER A 61 -4.17 -9.48 -5.50
N GLU A 62 -5.33 -9.73 -4.90
CA GLU A 62 -6.61 -9.93 -5.59
C GLU A 62 -7.34 -8.60 -5.89
N SER A 63 -6.83 -7.48 -5.36
CA SER A 63 -7.45 -6.17 -5.48
C SER A 63 -7.30 -5.58 -6.89
N GLN A 64 -8.43 -5.13 -7.46
CA GLN A 64 -8.44 -4.39 -8.72
C GLN A 64 -7.84 -2.98 -8.54
N PRO A 65 -7.19 -2.39 -9.58
CA PRO A 65 -6.70 -1.02 -9.55
C PRO A 65 -7.74 0.02 -9.11
N ASP A 66 -8.98 -0.09 -9.61
CA ASP A 66 -10.08 0.83 -9.27
C ASP A 66 -10.48 0.72 -7.79
N PHE A 67 -10.45 -0.50 -7.24
CA PHE A 67 -10.66 -0.73 -5.82
C PHE A 67 -9.57 -0.06 -4.98
N LEU A 68 -8.29 -0.24 -5.34
CA LEU A 68 -7.17 0.36 -4.61
C LEU A 68 -7.23 1.89 -4.60
N GLU A 69 -7.61 2.51 -5.71
CA GLU A 69 -7.81 3.96 -5.78
C GLU A 69 -8.97 4.44 -4.89
N ALA A 70 -10.11 3.75 -4.97
CA ALA A 70 -11.27 4.07 -4.17
C ALA A 70 -10.98 3.89 -2.67
N PHE A 71 -10.32 2.79 -2.30
CA PHE A 71 -9.95 2.47 -0.94
C PHE A 71 -8.91 3.45 -0.37
N ASN A 72 -7.87 3.81 -1.14
CA ASN A 72 -6.95 4.88 -0.77
C ASN A 72 -7.67 6.21 -0.51
N THR A 73 -8.68 6.53 -1.33
CA THR A 73 -9.51 7.73 -1.13
C THR A 73 -10.31 7.66 0.18
N LEU A 74 -10.91 6.51 0.48
CA LEU A 74 -11.63 6.28 1.74
C LEU A 74 -10.69 6.43 2.95
N MET A 75 -9.52 5.77 2.94
CA MET A 75 -8.55 5.87 4.04
C MET A 75 -8.10 7.32 4.27
N ASN A 76 -7.85 8.08 3.21
CA ASN A 76 -7.49 9.49 3.31
C ASN A 76 -8.62 10.35 3.90
N ARG A 77 -9.88 10.03 3.60
CA ARG A 77 -11.05 10.70 4.20
C ARG A 77 -11.17 10.36 5.68
N LEU A 78 -11.03 9.09 6.05
CA LEU A 78 -11.09 8.63 7.44
C LEU A 78 -9.96 9.24 8.29
N LYS A 79 -8.75 9.36 7.75
CA LYS A 79 -7.61 9.98 8.44
C LYS A 79 -7.78 11.49 8.70
N LYS A 80 -8.44 12.20 7.78
CA LYS A 80 -8.58 13.66 7.85
C LYS A 80 -9.72 14.11 8.75
N ASN A 81 -10.72 13.26 8.96
CA ASN A 81 -11.91 13.61 9.71
C ASN A 81 -11.88 12.90 11.07
N SER A 82 -11.97 13.69 12.14
CA SER A 82 -12.18 13.15 13.49
C SER A 82 -13.63 12.71 13.74
N GLU A 83 -14.55 13.10 12.85
CA GLU A 83 -15.97 12.77 12.91
C GLU A 83 -16.32 11.67 11.89
N PRO A 84 -17.39 10.87 12.15
CA PRO A 84 -17.90 9.92 11.18
C PRO A 84 -18.23 10.58 9.83
N LEU A 85 -17.78 9.97 8.75
CA LEU A 85 -18.09 10.37 7.37
C LEU A 85 -19.53 10.06 7.04
N SER A 86 -20.16 10.86 6.17
CA SER A 86 -21.42 10.45 5.57
C SER A 86 -21.21 9.29 4.60
N ILE A 87 -22.11 8.31 4.57
CA ILE A 87 -22.09 7.20 3.59
C ILE A 87 -22.17 7.72 2.15
N GLN A 88 -22.82 8.87 1.92
CA GLN A 88 -22.84 9.49 0.60
C GLN A 88 -21.46 9.98 0.15
N CYS A 89 -20.53 10.14 1.09
CA CYS A 89 -19.13 10.44 0.80
C CYS A 89 -18.29 9.17 0.55
N LEU A 90 -18.89 7.99 0.34
CA LEU A 90 -18.15 6.83 -0.15
C LEU A 90 -17.77 7.03 -1.63
N PRO A 91 -16.52 6.69 -2.02
CA PRO A 91 -16.15 6.57 -3.41
C PRO A 91 -17.13 5.64 -4.16
N VAL A 92 -17.48 5.98 -5.41
CA VAL A 92 -18.52 5.28 -6.19
C VAL A 92 -18.29 3.77 -6.23
N PHE A 93 -17.04 3.33 -6.42
CA PHE A 93 -16.68 1.92 -6.47
C PHE A 93 -16.99 1.17 -5.14
N LEU A 94 -16.86 1.85 -4.00
CA LEU A 94 -17.11 1.27 -2.67
C LEU A 94 -18.59 1.37 -2.25
N GLN A 95 -19.47 1.88 -3.11
CA GLN A 95 -20.92 1.78 -2.89
C GLN A 95 -21.45 0.40 -3.24
N ASP A 96 -20.71 -0.37 -4.05
CA ASP A 96 -20.99 -1.78 -4.26
C ASP A 96 -20.70 -2.58 -2.98
N ASN A 97 -21.61 -3.51 -2.64
CA ASN A 97 -21.51 -4.27 -1.38
C ASN A 97 -20.32 -5.21 -1.35
N GLN A 98 -19.91 -5.80 -2.48
CA GLN A 98 -18.77 -6.71 -2.53
C GLN A 98 -17.47 -5.92 -2.37
N ALA A 99 -17.34 -4.80 -3.07
CA ALA A 99 -16.20 -3.89 -2.91
C ALA A 99 -16.13 -3.32 -1.48
N PHE A 100 -17.27 -2.99 -0.87
CA PHE A 100 -17.30 -2.54 0.51
C PHE A 100 -16.87 -3.64 1.49
N GLN A 101 -17.34 -4.87 1.32
CA GLN A 101 -16.91 -6.01 2.14
C GLN A 101 -15.42 -6.28 2.03
N GLN A 102 -14.84 -6.16 0.83
CA GLN A 102 -13.40 -6.26 0.65
C GLN A 102 -12.65 -5.17 1.42
N ALA A 103 -13.17 -3.93 1.44
CA ALA A 103 -12.61 -2.85 2.24
C ALA A 103 -12.71 -3.13 3.76
N GLU A 104 -13.81 -3.73 4.23
CA GLU A 104 -13.97 -4.17 5.61
C GLU A 104 -12.94 -5.25 5.98
N GLN A 105 -12.77 -6.27 5.13
CA GLN A 105 -11.80 -7.35 5.33
C GLN A 105 -10.37 -6.82 5.40
N LEU A 106 -10.00 -5.92 4.48
CA LEU A 106 -8.66 -5.35 4.43
C LEU A 106 -8.31 -4.48 5.65
N LEU A 107 -9.29 -3.73 6.16
CA LEU A 107 -9.10 -2.98 7.40
C LEU A 107 -9.03 -3.91 8.61
N SER A 108 -9.88 -4.96 8.64
CA SER A 108 -9.91 -5.93 9.72
C SER A 108 -8.59 -6.68 9.84
N SER A 109 -7.94 -7.03 8.72
CA SER A 109 -6.64 -7.70 8.72
C SER A 109 -5.50 -6.82 9.25
N ALA A 110 -5.71 -5.50 9.32
CA ALA A 110 -4.83 -4.52 9.96
C ALA A 110 -5.37 -4.03 11.33
N ASN A 111 -6.27 -4.79 11.97
CA ASN A 111 -6.86 -4.47 13.28
C ASN A 111 -7.67 -3.15 13.32
N VAL A 112 -8.28 -2.80 12.19
CA VAL A 112 -9.20 -1.67 12.07
C VAL A 112 -10.59 -2.18 11.72
N ALA A 113 -11.59 -1.86 12.56
CA ALA A 113 -12.98 -2.14 12.24
C ALA A 113 -13.58 -0.97 11.47
N LEU A 114 -14.05 -1.21 10.24
CA LEU A 114 -14.89 -0.26 9.53
C LEU A 114 -16.33 -0.42 10.02
N LYS A 115 -16.93 0.66 10.51
CA LYS A 115 -18.29 0.69 11.04
C LYS A 115 -19.15 1.58 10.18
N ARG A 116 -20.39 1.17 9.96
CA ARG A 116 -21.42 1.96 9.30
C ARG A 116 -22.74 1.90 10.05
N ASP A 117 -23.46 3.01 10.04
CA ASP A 117 -24.86 3.14 10.46
C ASP A 117 -25.69 3.63 9.26
N SER A 118 -26.94 4.02 9.46
CA SER A 118 -27.89 4.45 8.42
C SER A 118 -27.38 5.60 7.54
N ASP A 119 -26.57 6.52 8.06
CA ASP A 119 -26.00 7.64 7.30
C ASP A 119 -24.49 7.90 7.53
N ARG A 120 -23.86 7.16 8.46
CA ARG A 120 -22.50 7.42 8.96
C ARG A 120 -21.55 6.25 8.73
N LEU A 121 -20.27 6.56 8.56
CA LEU A 121 -19.17 5.63 8.33
C LEU A 121 -17.95 6.10 9.14
N TRP A 122 -17.40 5.25 9.98
CA TRP A 122 -16.18 5.56 10.75
C TRP A 122 -15.31 4.32 10.91
N SER A 123 -14.07 4.53 11.32
CA SER A 123 -13.14 3.45 11.61
C SER A 123 -12.77 3.45 13.08
N GLU A 124 -12.78 2.28 13.70
CA GLU A 124 -12.32 2.05 15.07
C GLU A 124 -11.03 1.23 15.02
N THR A 125 -9.97 1.77 15.60
CA THR A 125 -8.68 1.07 15.68
C THR A 125 -8.58 0.39 17.04
N GLY A 126 -8.34 -0.92 17.06
CA GLY A 126 -8.16 -1.67 18.30
C GLY A 126 -6.91 -1.22 19.06
N SER A 127 -6.89 -1.41 20.38
CA SER A 127 -5.72 -1.08 21.23
C SER A 127 -4.45 -1.84 20.85
N GLU A 128 -4.60 -3.00 20.20
CA GLU A 128 -3.51 -3.87 19.75
C GLU A 128 -3.08 -3.62 18.29
N ALA A 129 -3.68 -2.63 17.60
CA ALA A 129 -3.39 -2.40 16.19
C ALA A 129 -1.96 -1.92 15.91
N GLY A 130 -1.30 -1.34 16.92
CA GLY A 130 0.08 -0.86 16.80
C GLY A 130 0.25 0.07 15.60
N VAL A 131 1.20 -0.26 14.72
CA VAL A 131 1.52 0.50 13.49
C VAL A 131 0.88 -0.10 12.22
N LEU A 132 0.22 -1.26 12.31
CA LEU A 132 -0.33 -1.96 11.13
C LEU A 132 -1.28 -1.09 10.27
N PRO A 133 -2.18 -0.26 10.84
CA PRO A 133 -3.02 0.63 10.04
C PRO A 133 -2.23 1.65 9.21
N LEU A 134 -1.08 2.09 9.74
CA LEU A 134 -0.20 3.03 9.05
C LEU A 134 0.53 2.33 7.91
N ILE A 135 1.05 1.13 8.17
CA ILE A 135 1.72 0.29 7.18
C ILE A 135 0.75 -0.06 6.05
N LEU A 136 -0.47 -0.53 6.37
CA LEU A 136 -1.52 -0.78 5.38
C LEU A 136 -1.79 0.45 4.52
N SER A 137 -1.92 1.62 5.14
CA SER A 137 -2.17 2.84 4.39
C SER A 137 -1.02 3.21 3.45
N LEU A 138 0.24 2.93 3.85
CA LEU A 138 1.41 3.15 3.01
C LEU A 138 1.39 2.19 1.81
N CYS A 139 1.11 0.91 2.04
CA CYS A 139 0.97 -0.10 0.99
C CYS A 139 -0.10 0.30 -0.03
N ILE A 140 -1.31 0.60 0.44
CA ILE A 140 -2.42 1.03 -0.41
C ILE A 140 -2.11 2.29 -1.21
N HIS A 141 -1.49 3.28 -0.56
CA HIS A 141 -1.12 4.52 -1.23
C HIS A 141 -0.10 4.27 -2.34
N GLY A 142 0.96 3.51 -2.05
CA GLY A 142 1.99 3.15 -3.02
C GLY A 142 1.43 2.35 -4.19
N LEU A 143 0.66 1.30 -3.90
CA LEU A 143 0.03 0.47 -4.93
C LEU A 143 -0.93 1.27 -5.82
N ALA A 144 -1.79 2.11 -5.22
CA ALA A 144 -2.71 2.96 -6.00
C ALA A 144 -1.96 3.93 -6.92
N LEU A 145 -0.80 4.47 -6.51
CA LEU A 145 0.03 5.32 -7.37
C LEU A 145 0.67 4.54 -8.52
N LEU A 146 1.18 3.33 -8.25
CA LEU A 146 1.75 2.46 -9.28
C LEU A 146 0.72 2.05 -10.33
N CYS A 147 -0.51 1.73 -9.91
CA CYS A 147 -1.61 1.40 -10.81
C CYS A 147 -2.03 2.59 -11.70
N LYS A 148 -1.93 3.83 -11.21
CA LYS A 148 -2.24 5.04 -12.00
C LYS A 148 -1.23 5.33 -13.10
N GLY A 149 0.02 4.88 -12.92
CA GLY A 149 1.11 5.08 -13.88
C GLY A 149 1.05 4.20 -15.13
N GLN A 150 0.10 3.27 -15.24
CA GLN A 150 -0.04 2.34 -16.37
C GLN A 150 -0.95 2.85 -17.51
N LYS A 151 -1.14 4.17 -17.64
CA LYS A 151 -1.92 4.77 -18.74
C LYS A 151 -1.07 5.08 -19.96
#